data_AF-A0A2T5EIU1-F1
#
_entry.id   AF-A0A2T5EIU1-F1
#
_cell.length_a   1.000
_cell.length_b   1.000
_cell.length_c   1.000
_cell.angle_alpha   90.00
_cell.angle_beta   90.00
_cell.angle_gamma   90.00
#
_symmetry.space_group_name_H-M   'P 1'
#
loop_
_entity.id
_entity.type
_entity.pdbx_description
1 polymer ?
#
loop_
_entity_poly.entity_id
_entity_poly.type
_entity_poly.pdbx_seq_one_letter_code
_entity_poly.pdbx_strand_id
1 'polypeptide(L)'
;MDTIIKQAIELRKEEKYQESRDLLVALLTDENYAAKAHLQIAWSYDNQGKEQQAIDHYVLSLSGVLSSVERFDAQFGLASTYRSLGLYAEALGYFEQTMAEYPDSIEVKPFYAMCLYNLGRHKEATSLLLELLVSTTNSEAIKEYQRAISLYAQDLDKTW
;
A
#
# COMPACT_ATOMS: atom_id res chain seq x y z
N MET A 1 20.66 -16.29 6.11
CA MET A 1 19.85 -15.70 5.03
C MET A 1 19.32 -14.31 5.40
N ASP A 2 18.98 -14.04 6.66
CA ASP A 2 18.59 -12.69 7.10
C ASP A 2 19.64 -11.59 6.84
N THR A 3 20.94 -11.93 6.87
CA THR A 3 22.02 -11.00 6.52
C THR A 3 21.94 -10.54 5.06
N ILE A 4 21.56 -11.43 4.13
CA ILE A 4 21.41 -11.11 2.71
C ILE A 4 20.28 -10.10 2.51
N ILE A 5 19.15 -10.32 3.19
CA ILE A 5 17.99 -9.41 3.13
C ILE A 5 18.37 -8.03 3.66
N LYS A 6 19.07 -7.96 4.80
CA LYS A 6 19.53 -6.68 5.36
C LYS A 6 20.46 -5.94 4.39
N GLN A 7 21.42 -6.65 3.78
CA GLN A 7 22.32 -6.06 2.78
C GLN A 7 21.56 -5.56 1.54
N ALA A 8 20.61 -6.35 1.04
CA ALA A 8 19.77 -5.96 -0.09
C ALA A 8 18.93 -4.72 0.21
N ILE A 9 18.42 -4.58 1.45
CA ILE A 9 17.70 -3.38 1.90
C ILE A 9 18.61 -2.14 1.87
N GLU A 10 19.85 -2.25 2.38
CA GLU A 10 20.79 -1.12 2.34
C GLU A 10 21.15 -0.72 0.91
N LEU A 11 21.42 -1.69 0.02
CA LEU A 11 21.65 -1.41 -1.40
C LEU A 11 20.46 -0.70 -2.06
N ARG A 12 19.22 -1.11 -1.73
CA ARG A 12 18.01 -0.46 -2.24
C ARG A 12 17.89 0.99 -1.75
N LYS A 13 18.26 1.27 -0.50
CA LYS A 13 18.30 2.65 0.05
C LYS A 13 19.35 3.52 -0.62
N GLU A 14 20.46 2.92 -1.06
CA GLU A 14 21.50 3.57 -1.88
C GLU A 14 21.13 3.65 -3.38
N GLU A 15 19.89 3.32 -3.76
CA GLU A 15 19.42 3.27 -5.15
C GLU A 15 20.16 2.26 -6.05
N LYS A 16 20.94 1.35 -5.46
CA LYS A 16 21.60 0.22 -6.14
C LYS A 16 20.61 -0.93 -6.33
N TYR A 17 19.54 -0.64 -7.06
CA TYR A 17 18.38 -1.53 -7.21
C TYR A 17 18.73 -2.89 -7.80
N GLN A 18 19.61 -2.93 -8.80
CA GLN A 18 20.00 -4.18 -9.45
C GLN A 18 20.82 -5.07 -8.50
N GLU A 19 21.85 -4.53 -7.84
CA GLU A 19 22.67 -5.27 -6.87
C GLU A 19 21.82 -5.80 -5.71
N SER A 20 20.85 -5.01 -5.24
CA SER A 20 19.86 -5.44 -4.25
C SER A 20 19.08 -6.68 -4.71
N ARG A 21 18.57 -6.66 -5.94
CA ARG A 21 17.82 -7.81 -6.51
C ARG A 21 18.71 -9.02 -6.74
N ASP A 22 19.93 -8.82 -7.26
CA ASP A 22 20.86 -9.92 -7.55
C ASP A 22 21.21 -10.71 -6.27
N LEU A 23 21.36 -10.02 -5.13
CA LEU A 23 21.51 -10.68 -3.83
C LEU A 23 20.27 -11.50 -3.42
N LEU A 24 19.07 -10.97 -3.66
CA LEU A 24 17.81 -11.59 -3.25
C LEU A 24 17.45 -12.81 -4.11
N VAL A 25 17.90 -12.87 -5.37
CA VAL A 25 17.68 -14.03 -6.27
C VAL A 25 18.19 -15.34 -5.65
N ALA A 26 19.28 -15.29 -4.90
CA ALA A 26 19.85 -16.46 -4.22
C ALA A 26 18.93 -17.06 -3.14
N LEU A 27 17.91 -16.32 -2.69
CA LEU A 27 16.96 -16.77 -1.66
C LEU A 27 15.66 -17.34 -2.25
N LEU A 28 15.45 -17.23 -3.56
CA LEU A 28 14.19 -17.64 -4.20
C LEU A 28 13.96 -19.15 -4.21
N THR A 29 15.01 -19.95 -4.00
CA THR A 29 14.92 -21.41 -3.91
C THR A 29 14.74 -21.93 -2.48
N ASP A 30 14.83 -21.06 -1.46
CA ASP A 30 14.61 -21.45 -0.07
C ASP A 30 13.15 -21.18 0.32
N GLU A 31 12.39 -22.23 0.60
CA GLU A 31 10.95 -22.13 0.90
C GLU A 31 10.62 -21.22 2.09
N ASN A 32 11.55 -21.06 3.05
CA ASN A 32 11.35 -20.20 4.22
C ASN A 32 11.63 -18.72 3.94
N TYR A 33 12.40 -18.42 2.89
CA TYR A 33 12.85 -17.06 2.58
C TYR A 33 12.34 -16.53 1.23
N ALA A 34 11.89 -17.40 0.32
CA ALA A 34 11.48 -17.04 -1.03
C ALA A 34 10.38 -15.97 -1.04
N ALA A 35 9.36 -16.13 -0.19
CA ALA A 35 8.25 -15.18 -0.07
C ALA A 35 8.74 -13.77 0.34
N LYS A 36 9.62 -13.73 1.36
CA LYS A 36 10.21 -12.49 1.87
C LYS A 36 11.17 -11.86 0.86
N ALA A 37 11.95 -12.68 0.15
CA ALA A 37 12.85 -12.20 -0.89
C ALA A 37 12.06 -11.59 -2.05
N HIS A 38 10.96 -12.22 -2.48
CA HIS A 38 10.05 -11.67 -3.46
C HIS A 38 9.46 -10.32 -3.04
N LEU A 39 9.04 -10.15 -1.78
CA LEU A 39 8.60 -8.85 -1.27
C LEU A 39 9.68 -7.77 -1.43
N GLN A 40 10.92 -8.08 -1.05
CA GLN A 40 12.03 -7.12 -1.17
C GLN A 40 12.39 -6.80 -2.63
N ILE A 41 12.28 -7.78 -3.54
CA ILE A 41 12.48 -7.56 -4.97
C ILE A 41 11.38 -6.66 -5.53
N ALA A 42 10.12 -6.88 -5.13
CA ALA A 42 8.99 -6.05 -5.53
C ALA A 42 9.21 -4.59 -5.12
N TRP A 43 9.57 -4.33 -3.85
CA TRP A 43 9.95 -2.99 -3.39
C TRP A 43 11.13 -2.37 -4.13
N SER A 44 12.12 -3.18 -4.55
CA SER A 44 13.24 -2.70 -5.35
C SER A 44 12.79 -2.22 -6.74
N TYR A 45 11.83 -2.91 -7.35
CA TYR A 45 11.24 -2.47 -8.62
C TYR A 45 10.34 -1.23 -8.45
N ASP A 46 9.48 -1.21 -7.43
CA ASP A 46 8.62 -0.05 -7.15
C ASP A 46 9.43 1.21 -6.85
N ASN A 47 10.47 1.12 -6.02
CA ASN A 47 11.37 2.26 -5.77
C ASN A 47 12.09 2.75 -7.04
N GLN A 48 12.26 1.88 -8.04
CA GLN A 48 12.86 2.20 -9.33
C GLN A 48 11.83 2.74 -10.35
N GLY A 49 10.54 2.82 -10.02
CA GLY A 49 9.48 3.17 -10.97
C GLY A 49 9.26 2.09 -12.05
N LYS A 50 9.41 0.82 -11.65
CA LYS A 50 9.24 -0.37 -12.49
C LYS A 50 8.09 -1.21 -11.97
N GLU A 51 6.93 -0.59 -11.85
CA GLU A 51 5.72 -1.12 -11.21
C GLU A 51 5.27 -2.44 -11.88
N GLN A 52 5.37 -2.51 -13.22
CA GLN A 52 4.96 -3.71 -13.95
C GLN A 52 5.78 -4.95 -13.56
N GLN A 53 7.08 -4.79 -13.29
CA GLN A 53 7.94 -5.87 -12.83
C GLN A 53 7.71 -6.22 -11.35
N ALA A 54 7.18 -5.30 -10.55
CA ALA A 54 6.92 -5.54 -9.14
C ALA A 54 5.73 -6.48 -8.92
N ILE A 55 4.70 -6.44 -9.79
CA ILE A 55 3.46 -7.24 -9.65
C ILE A 55 3.76 -8.73 -9.44
N ASP A 56 4.52 -9.35 -10.34
CA ASP A 56 4.78 -10.79 -10.27
C ASP A 56 5.46 -11.18 -8.96
N HIS A 57 6.36 -10.33 -8.48
CA HIS A 57 7.05 -10.55 -7.21
C HIS A 57 6.14 -10.36 -6.00
N TYR A 58 5.23 -9.39 -6.00
CA TYR A 58 4.22 -9.29 -4.95
C TYR A 58 3.30 -10.51 -4.91
N VAL A 59 2.81 -10.96 -6.06
CA VAL A 59 1.94 -12.14 -6.15
C VAL A 59 2.65 -13.39 -5.66
N LEU A 60 3.90 -13.60 -6.09
CA LEU A 60 4.72 -14.72 -5.61
C LEU A 60 5.00 -14.61 -4.11
N SER A 61 5.24 -13.40 -3.59
CA SER A 61 5.41 -13.17 -2.15
C SER A 61 4.18 -13.60 -1.35
N LEU A 62 2.99 -13.17 -1.78
CA LEU A 62 1.71 -13.47 -1.13
C LEU A 62 1.31 -14.95 -1.19
N SER A 63 1.92 -15.73 -2.09
CA SER A 63 1.70 -17.18 -2.21
C SER A 63 2.49 -18.02 -1.20
N GLY A 64 3.47 -17.43 -0.52
CA GLY A 64 4.34 -18.15 0.42
C GLY A 64 4.10 -17.78 1.88
N VAL A 65 5.07 -18.16 2.74
CA VAL A 65 4.99 -17.92 4.18
C VAL A 65 5.53 -16.52 4.51
N LEU A 66 4.65 -15.67 5.06
CA LEU A 66 4.98 -14.31 5.49
C LEU A 66 4.53 -14.11 6.93
N SER A 67 5.25 -13.26 7.67
CA SER A 67 4.71 -12.70 8.91
C SER A 67 3.52 -11.78 8.63
N SER A 68 2.73 -11.47 9.66
CA SER A 68 1.58 -10.56 9.53
C SER A 68 1.98 -9.19 8.94
N VAL A 69 3.13 -8.65 9.35
CA VAL A 69 3.66 -7.37 8.84
C VAL A 69 4.08 -7.48 7.38
N GLU A 70 4.83 -8.53 7.02
CA GLU A 70 5.28 -8.71 5.63
C GLU A 70 4.11 -8.97 4.68
N ARG A 71 3.06 -9.66 5.14
CA ARG A 71 1.83 -9.86 4.37
C ARG A 71 1.09 -8.55 4.14
N PHE A 72 0.94 -7.72 5.17
CA PHE A 72 0.36 -6.37 5.05
C PHE A 72 1.13 -5.56 3.99
N ASP A 73 2.44 -5.52 4.14
CA ASP A 73 3.36 -4.81 3.23
C ASP A 73 3.23 -5.28 1.78
N ALA A 74 3.10 -6.59 1.56
CA ALA A 74 2.93 -7.18 0.24
C ALA A 74 1.56 -6.86 -0.38
N GLN A 75 0.47 -6.95 0.38
CA GLN A 75 -0.88 -6.62 -0.11
C GLN A 75 -1.02 -5.12 -0.41
N PHE A 76 -0.56 -4.28 0.53
CA PHE A 76 -0.65 -2.83 0.40
C PHE A 76 0.24 -2.30 -0.73
N GLY A 77 1.46 -2.85 -0.86
CA GLY A 77 2.34 -2.62 -1.99
C GLY A 77 1.67 -2.95 -3.31
N LEU A 78 1.19 -4.19 -3.47
CA LEU A 78 0.52 -4.65 -4.69
C LEU A 78 -0.70 -3.79 -5.07
N ALA A 79 -1.55 -3.43 -4.12
CA ALA A 79 -2.69 -2.53 -4.35
C ALA A 79 -2.23 -1.18 -4.92
N SER A 80 -1.16 -0.62 -4.33
CA SER A 80 -0.58 0.65 -4.76
C SER A 80 0.05 0.55 -6.15
N THR A 81 0.76 -0.54 -6.44
CA THR A 81 1.35 -0.83 -7.76
C THR A 81 0.28 -0.93 -8.85
N TYR A 82 -0.81 -1.69 -8.61
CA TYR A 82 -1.94 -1.78 -9.54
C TYR A 82 -2.57 -0.41 -9.81
N ARG A 83 -2.78 0.40 -8.76
CA ARG A 83 -3.33 1.75 -8.90
C ARG A 83 -2.40 2.63 -9.75
N SER A 84 -1.09 2.60 -9.51
CA SER A 84 -0.11 3.37 -10.28
C SER A 84 -0.09 3.00 -11.77
N LEU A 85 -0.39 1.74 -12.10
CA LEU A 85 -0.49 1.24 -13.48
C LEU A 85 -1.86 1.48 -14.15
N GLY A 86 -2.82 2.08 -13.44
CA GLY A 86 -4.16 2.30 -13.97
C GLY A 86 -5.11 1.10 -13.85
N LEU A 87 -4.67 0.02 -13.20
CA LEU A 87 -5.43 -1.20 -12.96
C LEU A 87 -6.28 -1.04 -11.70
N TYR A 88 -7.23 -0.10 -11.76
CA TYR A 88 -7.93 0.40 -10.58
C TYR A 88 -8.90 -0.62 -9.96
N ALA A 89 -9.46 -1.53 -10.74
CA ALA A 89 -10.39 -2.55 -10.21
C ALA A 89 -9.65 -3.59 -9.37
N GLU A 90 -8.48 -4.02 -9.83
CA GLU A 90 -7.57 -4.91 -9.13
C GLU A 90 -7.03 -4.24 -7.86
N ALA A 91 -6.60 -2.98 -7.98
CA ALA A 91 -6.17 -2.18 -6.83
C ALA A 91 -7.25 -2.07 -5.75
N LEU A 92 -8.50 -1.79 -6.14
CA LEU A 92 -9.63 -1.70 -5.22
C LEU A 92 -9.80 -2.99 -4.41
N GLY A 93 -9.79 -4.15 -5.07
CA GLY A 93 -9.93 -5.44 -4.39
C GLY A 93 -8.84 -5.69 -3.36
N TYR A 94 -7.58 -5.37 -3.69
CA TYR A 94 -6.48 -5.53 -2.74
C TYR A 94 -6.52 -4.50 -1.59
N PHE A 95 -6.94 -3.27 -1.83
CA PHE A 95 -7.15 -2.30 -0.75
C PHE A 95 -8.26 -2.75 0.21
N GLU A 96 -9.40 -3.21 -0.31
CA GLU A 96 -10.51 -3.74 0.49
C GLU A 96 -10.08 -4.96 1.30
N GLN A 97 -9.34 -5.88 0.69
CA GLN A 97 -8.76 -7.03 1.39
C GLN A 97 -7.80 -6.60 2.50
N THR A 98 -6.89 -5.65 2.22
CA THR A 98 -5.93 -5.16 3.21
C THR A 98 -6.64 -4.52 4.40
N MET A 99 -7.66 -3.69 4.17
CA MET A 99 -8.43 -3.07 5.26
C MET A 99 -9.28 -4.09 6.05
N ALA A 100 -9.71 -5.18 5.42
CA ALA A 100 -10.43 -6.25 6.10
C ALA A 100 -9.51 -7.11 6.99
N GLU A 101 -8.30 -7.42 6.52
CA GLU A 101 -7.30 -8.18 7.27
C GLU A 101 -6.61 -7.31 8.36
N TYR A 102 -6.46 -6.01 8.12
CA TYR A 102 -5.75 -5.05 8.97
C TYR A 102 -6.60 -3.80 9.28
N PRO A 103 -7.67 -3.93 10.08
CA PRO A 103 -8.64 -2.85 10.30
C PRO A 103 -8.04 -1.61 11.01
N ASP A 104 -6.94 -1.77 11.73
CA ASP A 104 -6.26 -0.69 12.45
C ASP A 104 -5.26 0.10 11.57
N SER A 105 -4.96 -0.39 10.36
CA SER A 105 -4.02 0.25 9.42
C SER A 105 -4.64 1.43 8.69
N ILE A 106 -4.80 2.54 9.41
CA ILE A 106 -5.38 3.79 8.90
C ILE A 106 -4.59 4.37 7.71
N GLU A 107 -3.31 4.03 7.58
CA GLU A 107 -2.40 4.44 6.50
C GLU A 107 -2.85 3.94 5.12
N VAL A 108 -3.70 2.92 5.04
CA VAL A 108 -4.24 2.40 3.77
C VAL A 108 -5.34 3.33 3.22
N LYS A 109 -6.08 4.01 4.10
CA LYS A 109 -7.29 4.78 3.73
C LYS A 109 -7.03 5.90 2.70
N PRO A 110 -5.95 6.70 2.78
CA PRO A 110 -5.64 7.68 1.73
C PRO A 110 -5.45 7.05 0.35
N PHE A 111 -4.81 5.88 0.28
CA PHE A 111 -4.53 5.20 -0.99
C PHE A 111 -5.77 4.56 -1.59
N TYR A 112 -6.60 3.96 -0.74
CA TYR A 112 -7.93 3.52 -1.13
C TYR A 112 -8.79 4.69 -1.63
N ALA A 113 -8.78 5.86 -0.96
CA ALA A 113 -9.47 7.05 -1.44
C ALA A 113 -8.95 7.54 -2.82
N MET A 114 -7.64 7.50 -3.06
CA MET A 114 -7.08 7.78 -4.38
C MET A 114 -7.60 6.80 -5.43
N CYS A 115 -7.67 5.50 -5.10
CA CYS A 115 -8.24 4.48 -5.98
C CYS A 115 -9.74 4.72 -6.28
N LEU A 116 -10.53 5.08 -5.26
CA LEU A 116 -11.93 5.46 -5.42
C LEU A 116 -12.08 6.66 -6.37
N TYR A 117 -11.23 7.68 -6.21
CA TYR A 117 -11.20 8.83 -7.11
C TYR A 117 -10.89 8.40 -8.55
N ASN A 118 -9.90 7.53 -8.76
CA ASN A 118 -9.55 7.01 -10.08
C ASN A 118 -10.69 6.22 -10.74
N LEU A 119 -11.57 5.60 -9.94
CA LEU A 119 -12.78 4.90 -10.38
C LEU A 119 -14.01 5.81 -10.56
N GLY A 120 -13.88 7.11 -10.36
CA GLY A 120 -15.02 8.05 -10.44
C GLY A 120 -15.91 8.08 -9.20
N ARG A 121 -15.56 7.35 -8.13
CA ARG A 121 -16.27 7.32 -6.83
C ARG A 121 -15.85 8.53 -5.98
N HIS A 122 -15.95 9.73 -6.55
CA HIS A 122 -15.41 10.96 -5.96
C HIS A 122 -16.04 11.30 -4.60
N LYS A 123 -17.36 11.12 -4.46
CA LYS A 123 -18.07 11.39 -3.20
C LYS A 123 -17.55 10.52 -2.05
N GLU A 124 -17.37 9.24 -2.31
CA GLU A 124 -16.84 8.28 -1.32
C GLU A 124 -15.38 8.57 -0.98
N ALA A 125 -14.56 8.89 -1.99
CA ALA A 125 -13.17 9.28 -1.80
C ALA A 125 -13.05 10.52 -0.89
N THR A 126 -13.80 11.58 -1.19
CA THR A 126 -13.78 12.82 -0.42
C THR A 126 -14.35 12.64 0.98
N SER A 127 -15.46 11.91 1.12
CA SER A 127 -16.05 11.56 2.41
C SER A 127 -15.02 10.87 3.32
N LEU A 128 -14.36 9.83 2.81
CA LEU A 128 -13.35 9.08 3.55
C LEU A 128 -12.16 9.95 3.97
N LEU A 129 -11.68 10.84 3.09
CA LEU A 129 -10.57 11.74 3.42
C LEU A 129 -10.96 12.79 4.47
N LEU A 130 -12.20 13.28 4.48
CA LEU A 130 -12.69 14.21 5.50
C LEU A 130 -12.82 13.51 6.86
N GLU A 131 -13.35 12.29 6.89
CA GLU A 131 -13.41 11.48 8.11
C GLU A 131 -12.00 11.19 8.66
N LEU A 132 -11.08 10.82 7.77
CA LEU A 132 -9.69 10.59 8.15
C LEU A 132 -9.05 11.86 8.70
N LEU A 133 -9.25 13.01 8.04
CA LEU A 133 -8.74 14.31 8.50
C LEU A 133 -9.23 14.62 9.92
N VAL A 134 -10.53 14.51 10.18
CA VAL A 134 -11.10 14.80 11.52
C VAL A 134 -10.56 13.84 12.57
N SER A 135 -10.43 12.56 12.26
CA SER A 135 -9.98 11.54 13.23
C SER A 135 -8.48 11.59 13.57
N THR A 136 -7.66 12.17 12.70
CA THR A 136 -6.18 12.12 12.82
C THR A 136 -5.53 13.48 13.04
N THR A 137 -6.26 14.59 12.85
CA THR A 137 -5.69 15.93 12.95
C THR A 137 -5.36 16.33 14.39
N ASN A 138 -4.20 16.98 14.55
CA ASN A 138 -3.82 17.69 15.77
C ASN A 138 -4.11 19.20 15.71
N SER A 139 -4.72 19.68 14.62
CA SER A 139 -5.04 21.11 14.47
C SER A 139 -6.32 21.48 15.22
N GLU A 140 -6.18 22.28 16.28
CA GLU A 140 -7.33 22.80 17.03
C GLU A 140 -8.28 23.61 16.15
N ALA A 141 -7.73 24.39 15.21
CA ALA A 141 -8.53 25.15 14.26
C ALA A 141 -9.42 24.26 13.37
N ILE A 142 -9.00 23.03 13.03
CA ILE A 142 -9.84 22.09 12.28
C ILE A 142 -10.86 21.42 13.23
N LYS A 143 -10.45 21.08 14.45
CA LYS A 143 -11.34 20.47 15.46
C LYS A 143 -12.52 21.36 15.83
N GLU A 144 -12.34 22.68 15.85
CA GLU A 144 -13.45 23.64 16.02
C GLU A 144 -14.59 23.43 15.00
N TYR A 145 -14.26 22.99 13.78
CA TYR A 145 -15.22 22.70 12.71
C TYR A 145 -15.56 21.21 12.54
N GLN A 146 -15.09 20.32 13.44
CA GLN A 146 -15.24 18.87 13.27
C GLN A 146 -16.69 18.43 13.01
N ARG A 147 -17.65 19.05 13.71
CA ARG A 147 -19.07 18.71 13.57
C ARG A 147 -19.59 19.04 12.17
N ALA A 148 -19.19 20.18 11.61
CA ALA A 148 -19.58 20.58 10.27
C ALA A 148 -18.91 19.68 9.22
N ILE A 149 -17.61 19.41 9.38
CA ILE A 149 -16.85 18.53 8.48
C ILE A 149 -17.44 17.12 8.47
N SER A 150 -17.70 16.52 9.62
CA SER A 150 -18.34 15.19 9.71
C SER A 150 -19.75 15.17 9.12
N LEU A 151 -20.51 16.26 9.26
CA LEU A 151 -21.84 16.36 8.66
C LEU A 151 -21.75 16.38 7.12
N TYR A 152 -20.81 17.15 6.56
CA TYR A 152 -20.61 17.21 5.10
C TYR A 152 -20.05 15.90 4.55
N ALA A 153 -19.19 15.21 5.30
CA ALA A 153 -18.68 13.90 4.90
C ALA A 153 -19.79 12.86 4.70
N GLN A 154 -20.91 12.95 5.43
CA GLN A 154 -22.05 12.04 5.26
C GLN A 154 -22.80 12.27 3.94
N ASP A 155 -22.92 13.52 3.51
CA ASP A 155 -23.60 13.87 2.26
C ASP A 155 -23.05 15.19 1.68
N LEU A 156 -22.04 15.07 0.83
CA LEU A 156 -21.34 16.20 0.21
C LEU A 156 -22.21 17.03 -0.74
N ASP A 157 -23.33 16.48 -1.23
CA ASP A 157 -24.22 17.16 -2.16
C ASP A 157 -25.42 17.81 -1.45
N LYS A 158 -25.49 17.69 -0.12
CA LYS A 158 -26.62 18.19 0.66
C LYS A 158 -26.67 19.71 0.64
N THR A 159 -27.80 20.25 0.18
CA THR A 159 -28.13 21.67 0.22
C THR A 159 -29.34 21.92 1.12
N TRP A 160 -29.36 23.05 1.83
CA TRP A 160 -30.42 23.51 2.74
C TRP A 160 -30.90 24.90 2.35
#